data_AF-A0A3M6HRB7-F1
#
_entry.id   AF-A0A3M6HRB7-F1
#
_cell.length_a   1.000
_cell.length_b   1.000
_cell.length_c   1.000
_cell.angle_alpha   90.00
_cell.angle_beta   90.00
_cell.angle_gamma   90.00
#
_symmetry.space_group_name_H-M   'P 1'
#
loop_
_entity.id
_entity.type
_entity.pdbx_description
1 polymer ?
#
loop_
_entity_poly.entity_id
_entity_poly.type
_entity_poly.pdbx_seq_one_letter_code
_entity_poly.pdbx_strand_id
1 'polypeptide(L)'
;MVAIDAVINGDNAVQVGVDNREAARQIGQYTGEYINRELAGKASIGVVGALGSYVQNLRLDGFREGLAKTASQAKIVNTVDGNNVQDTAQAAAENLLTANPELQIIYATGEPALIGSVAASMSQGAGERVRIFGWDLSSQAVQGLDDGSVAVVVQQNTQAMGKTAVESALALLSGKTVAREQSIPVTLVTKANLAAYRAEFK
;
A
#
# COMPACT_ATOMS: atom_id res chain seq x y z
N MET A 1 29.09 -4.68 0.54
CA MET A 1 28.05 -3.63 0.62
C MET A 1 26.75 -4.23 1.14
N VAL A 2 26.06 -3.56 2.06
CA VAL A 2 24.68 -3.89 2.47
C VAL A 2 23.77 -2.83 1.83
N ALA A 3 22.84 -3.26 0.99
CA ALA A 3 21.83 -2.39 0.36
C ALA A 3 20.53 -2.42 1.17
N ILE A 4 19.81 -1.30 1.19
CA ILE A 4 18.56 -1.12 1.95
C ILE A 4 17.51 -0.51 1.03
N ASP A 5 16.26 -0.94 1.16
CA ASP A 5 15.09 -0.46 0.44
C ASP A 5 15.12 -0.81 -1.05
N ALA A 6 15.69 0.06 -1.90
CA ALA A 6 15.77 -0.18 -3.33
C ALA A 6 16.64 -1.41 -3.64
N VAL A 7 16.10 -2.31 -4.47
CA VAL A 7 16.83 -3.50 -4.90
C VAL A 7 17.91 -3.09 -5.89
N ILE A 8 19.17 -3.37 -5.55
CA ILE A 8 20.30 -3.13 -6.45
C ILE A 8 20.69 -4.45 -7.09
N ASN A 9 20.64 -4.51 -8.42
CA ASN A 9 21.17 -5.63 -9.19
C ASN A 9 22.70 -5.51 -9.25
N GLY A 10 23.40 -6.13 -8.31
CA GLY A 10 24.87 -6.13 -8.27
C GLY A 10 25.46 -7.05 -7.19
N ASP A 11 26.74 -6.80 -6.91
CA ASP A 11 27.54 -7.63 -6.00
C ASP A 11 27.38 -7.24 -4.52
N ASN A 12 26.22 -6.69 -4.15
CA ASN A 12 25.91 -6.45 -2.74
C ASN A 12 25.90 -7.79 -1.98
N ALA A 13 26.42 -7.78 -0.76
CA ALA A 13 26.45 -8.96 0.09
C ALA A 13 25.07 -9.26 0.67
N VAL A 14 24.31 -8.21 0.97
CA VAL A 14 22.98 -8.28 1.59
C VAL A 14 22.08 -7.21 0.95
N GLN A 15 20.81 -7.55 0.74
CA GLN A 15 19.69 -6.68 0.40
C GLN A 15 18.66 -6.76 1.54
N VAL A 16 18.45 -5.65 2.23
CA VAL A 16 17.38 -5.49 3.23
C VAL A 16 16.24 -4.69 2.59
N GLY A 17 15.01 -5.12 2.76
CA GLY A 17 13.87 -4.39 2.18
C GLY A 17 12.54 -5.07 2.47
N VAL A 18 11.58 -4.86 1.58
CA VAL A 18 10.23 -5.44 1.68
C VAL A 18 9.94 -6.26 0.43
N ASP A 19 9.34 -7.43 0.62
CA ASP A 19 8.66 -8.14 -0.46
C ASP A 19 7.36 -7.41 -0.80
N ASN A 20 7.41 -6.52 -1.79
CA ASN A 20 6.30 -5.67 -2.18
C ASN A 20 5.10 -6.46 -2.71
N ARG A 21 5.32 -7.61 -3.35
CA ARG A 21 4.24 -8.45 -3.90
C ARG A 21 3.55 -9.22 -2.77
N GLU A 22 4.32 -9.77 -1.82
CA GLU A 22 3.76 -10.42 -0.63
C GLU A 22 2.97 -9.45 0.24
N ALA A 23 3.56 -8.30 0.57
CA ALA A 23 2.89 -7.26 1.35
C ALA A 23 1.59 -6.78 0.66
N ALA A 24 1.61 -6.66 -0.68
CA ALA A 24 0.40 -6.36 -1.44
C ALA A 24 -0.65 -7.48 -1.41
N ARG A 25 -0.21 -8.74 -1.37
CA ARG A 25 -1.12 -9.87 -1.21
C ARG A 25 -1.84 -9.82 0.13
N GLN A 26 -1.16 -9.41 1.19
CA GLN A 26 -1.77 -9.24 2.52
C GLN A 26 -2.88 -8.19 2.51
N ILE A 27 -2.63 -7.01 1.95
CA ILE A 27 -3.70 -5.99 1.83
C ILE A 27 -4.81 -6.44 0.88
N GLY A 28 -4.50 -7.17 -0.20
CA GLY A 28 -5.53 -7.75 -1.08
C GLY A 28 -6.43 -8.76 -0.38
N GLN A 29 -5.86 -9.62 0.47
CA GLN A 29 -6.61 -10.55 1.31
C GLN A 29 -7.49 -9.80 2.32
N TYR A 30 -6.91 -8.83 3.03
CA TYR A 30 -7.65 -7.98 3.96
C TYR A 30 -8.81 -7.25 3.26
N THR A 31 -8.60 -6.73 2.05
CA THR A 31 -9.67 -6.11 1.25
C THR A 31 -10.77 -7.10 0.93
N GLY A 32 -10.44 -8.34 0.56
CA GLY A 32 -11.46 -9.37 0.33
C GLY A 32 -12.25 -9.74 1.60
N GLU A 33 -11.58 -9.85 2.75
CA GLU A 33 -12.24 -10.03 4.04
C GLU A 33 -13.17 -8.87 4.39
N TYR A 34 -12.72 -7.64 4.15
CA TYR A 34 -13.54 -6.45 4.28
C TYR A 34 -14.78 -6.50 3.38
N ILE A 35 -14.62 -6.86 2.11
CA ILE A 35 -15.73 -6.99 1.14
C ILE A 35 -16.73 -8.04 1.60
N ASN A 36 -16.27 -9.19 2.11
CA ASN A 36 -17.15 -10.24 2.61
C ASN A 36 -17.95 -9.78 3.84
N ARG A 37 -17.32 -9.03 4.74
CA ARG A 37 -17.94 -8.56 5.99
C ARG A 37 -18.88 -7.37 5.79
N GLU A 38 -18.46 -6.38 5.01
CA GLU A 38 -19.13 -5.07 4.91
C GLU A 38 -19.96 -4.91 3.63
N LEU A 39 -19.62 -5.64 2.57
CA LEU A 39 -20.20 -5.47 1.22
C LEU A 39 -20.84 -6.74 0.68
N ALA A 40 -21.23 -7.67 1.56
CA ALA A 40 -21.90 -8.93 1.22
C ALA A 40 -21.17 -9.75 0.12
N GLY A 41 -19.83 -9.67 0.09
CA GLY A 41 -18.98 -10.45 -0.80
C GLY A 41 -18.85 -9.92 -2.23
N LYS A 42 -19.44 -8.75 -2.55
CA LYS A 42 -19.38 -8.13 -3.89
C LYS A 42 -18.90 -6.70 -3.78
N ALA A 43 -17.95 -6.31 -4.62
CA ALA A 43 -17.52 -4.93 -4.70
C ALA A 43 -16.94 -4.56 -6.07
N SER A 44 -17.17 -3.31 -6.47
CA SER A 44 -16.45 -2.66 -7.56
C SER A 44 -15.26 -1.89 -7.00
N ILE A 45 -14.07 -2.23 -7.49
CA ILE A 45 -12.79 -1.67 -7.04
C ILE A 45 -12.17 -0.88 -8.20
N GLY A 46 -11.79 0.36 -7.94
CA GLY A 46 -10.89 1.08 -8.82
C GLY A 46 -9.47 1.07 -8.27
N VAL A 47 -8.49 1.16 -9.15
CA VAL A 47 -7.08 1.24 -8.77
C VAL A 47 -6.48 2.55 -9.26
N VAL A 48 -5.77 3.25 -8.37
CA VAL A 48 -4.91 4.38 -8.72
C VAL A 48 -3.46 3.92 -8.56
N GLY A 49 -2.82 3.66 -9.70
CA GLY A 49 -1.47 3.11 -9.79
C GLY A 49 -0.39 4.15 -10.07
N ALA A 50 0.85 3.67 -10.21
CA ALA A 50 1.92 4.38 -10.91
C ALA A 50 2.54 3.43 -11.93
N LEU A 51 2.06 3.46 -13.18
CA LEU A 51 2.35 2.39 -14.15
C LEU A 51 3.82 2.41 -14.63
N GLY A 52 4.48 3.55 -14.53
CA GLY A 52 5.93 3.67 -14.74
C GLY A 52 6.80 3.12 -13.60
N SER A 53 6.22 2.72 -12.47
CA SER A 53 6.96 2.21 -11.30
C SER A 53 6.91 0.69 -11.21
N TYR A 54 8.07 0.06 -11.34
CA TYR A 54 8.22 -1.40 -11.17
C TYR A 54 7.70 -1.88 -9.80
N VAL A 55 8.06 -1.18 -8.73
CA VAL A 55 7.66 -1.53 -7.36
C VAL A 55 6.15 -1.45 -7.19
N GLN A 56 5.51 -0.37 -7.67
CA GLN A 56 4.07 -0.21 -7.53
C GLN A 56 3.28 -1.16 -8.43
N ASN A 57 3.85 -1.59 -9.57
CA ASN A 57 3.28 -2.66 -10.38
C ASN A 57 3.32 -4.02 -9.65
N LEU A 58 4.39 -4.34 -8.93
CA LEU A 58 4.41 -5.52 -8.05
C LEU A 58 3.34 -5.44 -6.96
N ARG A 59 3.10 -4.24 -6.41
CA ARG A 59 2.03 -4.01 -5.42
C ARG A 59 0.64 -4.18 -6.02
N LEU A 60 0.45 -3.83 -7.29
CA LEU A 60 -0.80 -4.05 -8.00
C LEU A 60 -1.04 -5.56 -8.23
N ASP A 61 -0.03 -6.29 -8.69
CA ASP A 61 -0.16 -7.71 -8.97
C ASP A 61 -0.37 -8.54 -7.70
N GLY A 62 0.36 -8.23 -6.61
CA GLY A 62 0.14 -8.86 -5.32
C GLY A 62 -1.26 -8.62 -4.77
N PHE A 63 -1.79 -7.40 -4.91
CA PHE A 63 -3.15 -7.07 -4.48
C PHE A 63 -4.19 -7.91 -5.23
N ARG A 64 -4.04 -8.03 -6.56
CA ARG A 64 -4.92 -8.88 -7.40
C ARG A 64 -4.91 -10.33 -6.93
N GLU A 65 -3.73 -10.88 -6.65
CA GLU A 65 -3.60 -12.25 -6.12
C GLU A 65 -4.27 -12.44 -4.77
N GLY A 66 -4.08 -11.47 -3.86
CA GLY A 66 -4.67 -11.51 -2.53
C GLY A 66 -6.19 -11.48 -2.59
N LEU A 67 -6.72 -10.51 -3.33
CA LEU A 67 -8.16 -10.31 -3.52
C LEU A 67 -8.83 -11.55 -4.13
N ALA A 68 -8.25 -12.13 -5.18
CA ALA A 68 -8.82 -13.29 -5.87
C ALA A 68 -8.97 -14.52 -4.96
N LYS A 69 -8.13 -14.65 -3.93
CA LYS A 69 -8.22 -15.75 -2.96
C LYS A 69 -9.37 -15.59 -1.95
N THR A 70 -9.76 -14.36 -1.64
CA THR A 70 -10.68 -14.06 -0.54
C THR A 70 -12.05 -13.56 -1.00
N ALA A 71 -12.15 -12.90 -2.16
CA ALA A 71 -13.40 -12.34 -2.67
C ALA A 71 -13.52 -12.49 -4.20
N SER A 72 -13.86 -13.70 -4.66
CA SER A 72 -13.91 -14.05 -6.09
C SER A 72 -14.97 -13.29 -6.91
N GLN A 73 -15.95 -12.66 -6.25
CA GLN A 73 -16.98 -11.84 -6.91
C GLN A 73 -16.65 -10.35 -6.92
N ALA A 74 -15.57 -9.93 -6.24
CA ALA A 74 -15.06 -8.57 -6.35
C ALA A 74 -14.43 -8.35 -7.73
N LYS A 75 -14.61 -7.15 -8.29
CA LYS A 75 -14.11 -6.81 -9.62
C LYS A 75 -13.32 -5.53 -9.57
N ILE A 76 -12.10 -5.57 -10.11
CA ILE A 76 -11.38 -4.35 -10.47
C ILE A 76 -11.99 -3.84 -11.77
N VAL A 77 -12.72 -2.74 -11.70
CA VAL A 77 -13.47 -2.18 -12.84
C VAL A 77 -12.61 -1.27 -13.71
N ASN A 78 -11.61 -0.63 -13.12
CA ASN A 78 -10.66 0.19 -13.86
C ASN A 78 -9.33 0.37 -13.10
N THR A 79 -8.25 0.63 -13.83
CA THR A 79 -6.94 0.99 -13.28
C THR A 79 -6.46 2.24 -14.00
N VAL A 80 -6.21 3.31 -13.24
CA VAL A 80 -5.76 4.60 -13.76
C VAL A 80 -4.35 4.90 -13.27
N ASP A 81 -3.61 5.70 -14.02
CA ASP A 81 -2.23 6.06 -13.70
C ASP A 81 -2.17 7.42 -13.01
N GLY A 82 -1.70 7.43 -11.77
CA GLY A 82 -1.39 8.64 -11.02
C GLY A 82 0.05 9.13 -11.22
N ASN A 83 0.87 8.45 -12.02
CA ASN A 83 2.26 8.81 -12.32
C ASN A 83 3.17 8.99 -11.09
N ASN A 84 2.79 8.42 -9.95
CA ASN A 84 3.42 8.65 -8.65
C ASN A 84 3.51 10.14 -8.26
N VAL A 85 2.55 10.96 -8.72
CA VAL A 85 2.44 12.39 -8.41
C VAL A 85 1.05 12.66 -7.86
N GLN A 86 0.96 13.30 -6.70
CA GLN A 86 -0.29 13.47 -5.96
C GLN A 86 -1.38 14.16 -6.80
N ASP A 87 -1.06 15.30 -7.42
CA ASP A 87 -2.04 16.07 -8.22
C ASP A 87 -2.54 15.28 -9.43
N THR A 88 -1.64 14.52 -10.08
CA THR A 88 -2.01 13.65 -11.20
C THR A 88 -2.88 12.49 -10.73
N ALA A 89 -2.54 11.89 -9.58
CA ALA A 89 -3.34 10.85 -8.97
C ALA A 89 -4.72 11.33 -8.53
N GLN A 90 -4.84 12.55 -8.02
CA GLN A 90 -6.13 13.16 -7.69
C GLN A 90 -6.99 13.29 -8.94
N ALA A 91 -6.48 13.92 -10.00
CA ALA A 91 -7.23 14.08 -11.25
C ALA A 91 -7.64 12.72 -11.85
N ALA A 92 -6.75 11.73 -11.80
CA ALA A 92 -7.04 10.36 -12.25
C ALA A 92 -8.14 9.71 -11.39
N ALA A 93 -8.09 9.87 -10.06
CA ALA A 93 -9.08 9.35 -9.13
C ALA A 93 -10.45 10.04 -9.29
N GLU A 94 -10.48 11.34 -9.54
CA GLU A 94 -11.72 12.09 -9.83
C GLU A 94 -12.42 11.57 -11.09
N ASN A 95 -11.65 11.31 -12.16
CA ASN A 95 -12.15 10.71 -13.38
C ASN A 95 -12.64 9.27 -13.16
N LEU A 96 -11.87 8.48 -12.39
CA LEU A 96 -12.24 7.12 -12.01
C LEU A 96 -13.57 7.09 -11.24
N LEU A 97 -13.77 7.98 -10.27
CA LEU A 97 -14.99 8.10 -9.49
C LEU A 97 -16.19 8.55 -10.33
N THR A 98 -15.97 9.49 -11.26
CA THR A 98 -17.01 10.00 -12.18
C THR A 98 -17.48 8.92 -13.15
N ALA A 99 -16.54 8.17 -13.73
CA ALA A 99 -16.84 7.10 -14.68
C ALA A 99 -17.47 5.86 -14.03
N ASN A 100 -17.34 5.70 -12.72
CA ASN A 100 -17.78 4.52 -11.97
C ASN A 100 -18.60 4.93 -10.73
N PRO A 101 -19.88 5.29 -10.90
CA PRO A 101 -20.73 5.71 -9.78
C PRO A 101 -20.96 4.60 -8.74
N GLU A 102 -20.89 3.33 -9.16
CA GLU A 102 -21.03 2.13 -8.31
C GLU A 102 -19.72 1.69 -7.64
N LEU A 103 -18.64 2.47 -7.77
CA LEU A 103 -17.37 2.16 -7.15
C LEU A 103 -17.47 2.28 -5.62
N GLN A 104 -16.99 1.26 -4.91
CA GLN A 104 -17.07 1.17 -3.44
C GLN A 104 -15.70 1.18 -2.78
N ILE A 105 -14.65 0.81 -3.53
CA ILE A 105 -13.27 0.73 -3.02
C ILE A 105 -12.30 1.36 -4.01
N ILE A 106 -11.38 2.18 -3.54
CA ILE A 106 -10.16 2.55 -4.27
C ILE A 106 -8.97 1.85 -3.62
N TYR A 107 -8.18 1.15 -4.42
CA TYR A 107 -6.84 0.71 -4.02
C TYR A 107 -5.77 1.63 -4.62
N ALA A 108 -4.89 2.16 -3.77
CA ALA A 108 -3.80 3.06 -4.15
C ALA A 108 -2.44 2.40 -3.87
N THR A 109 -1.55 2.37 -4.86
CA THR A 109 -0.30 1.58 -4.79
C THR A 109 0.86 2.26 -4.06
N GLY A 110 0.70 3.50 -3.59
CA GLY A 110 1.72 4.29 -2.90
C GLY A 110 1.14 5.58 -2.33
N GLU A 111 1.94 6.32 -1.54
CA GLU A 111 1.50 7.54 -0.86
C GLU A 111 0.84 8.58 -1.79
N PRO A 112 1.44 8.98 -2.94
CA PRO A 112 0.83 10.01 -3.77
C PRO A 112 -0.53 9.59 -4.34
N ALA A 113 -0.66 8.30 -4.66
CA ALA A 113 -1.92 7.72 -5.11
C ALA A 113 -2.97 7.69 -3.99
N LEU A 114 -2.56 7.37 -2.76
CA LEU A 114 -3.43 7.30 -1.60
C LEU A 114 -4.00 8.69 -1.28
N ILE A 115 -3.13 9.69 -1.17
CA ILE A 115 -3.52 11.05 -0.84
C ILE A 115 -4.35 11.68 -1.96
N GLY A 116 -3.96 11.47 -3.22
CA GLY A 116 -4.76 11.92 -4.37
C GLY A 116 -6.17 11.31 -4.37
N SER A 117 -6.29 10.02 -4.01
CA SER A 117 -7.59 9.35 -3.90
C SER A 117 -8.45 9.91 -2.76
N VAL A 118 -7.85 10.24 -1.62
CA VAL A 118 -8.55 10.88 -0.49
C VAL A 118 -9.07 12.25 -0.91
N ALA A 119 -8.23 13.08 -1.53
CA ALA A 119 -8.61 14.40 -2.02
C ALA A 119 -9.75 14.33 -3.06
N ALA A 120 -9.66 13.40 -4.02
CA ALA A 120 -10.70 13.18 -5.02
C ALA A 120 -12.04 12.75 -4.39
N SER A 121 -11.99 11.84 -3.41
CA SER A 121 -13.18 11.39 -2.69
C SER A 121 -13.84 12.53 -1.92
N MET A 122 -13.05 13.38 -1.25
CA MET A 122 -13.56 14.56 -0.55
C MET A 122 -14.18 15.58 -1.52
N SER A 123 -13.47 15.91 -2.60
CA SER A 123 -13.90 16.85 -3.64
C SER A 123 -15.27 16.50 -4.23
N GLN A 124 -15.53 15.19 -4.43
CA GLN A 124 -16.78 14.71 -5.03
C GLN A 124 -17.83 14.26 -4.00
N GLY A 125 -17.60 14.47 -2.70
CA GLY A 125 -18.54 14.01 -1.66
C GLY A 125 -18.73 12.49 -1.65
N ALA A 126 -17.73 11.72 -2.07
CA ALA A 126 -17.78 10.26 -2.19
C ALA A 126 -17.42 9.53 -0.88
N GLY A 127 -17.12 10.26 0.21
CA GLY A 127 -16.64 9.71 1.47
C GLY A 127 -17.60 8.72 2.15
N GLU A 128 -18.91 8.77 1.88
CA GLU A 128 -19.85 7.77 2.39
C GLU A 128 -19.89 6.49 1.54
N ARG A 129 -19.65 6.60 0.23
CA ARG A 129 -19.79 5.49 -0.73
C ARG A 129 -18.48 4.74 -0.99
N VAL A 130 -17.33 5.41 -0.88
CA VAL A 130 -16.01 4.85 -1.19
C VAL A 130 -15.17 4.72 0.07
N ARG A 131 -14.44 3.61 0.18
CA ARG A 131 -13.36 3.42 1.15
C ARG A 131 -12.04 3.23 0.43
N ILE A 132 -10.99 3.84 0.97
CA ILE A 132 -9.68 3.86 0.33
C ILE A 132 -8.74 2.91 1.07
N PHE A 133 -7.99 2.13 0.30
CA PHE A 133 -7.03 1.14 0.75
C PHE A 133 -5.71 1.47 0.08
N GLY A 134 -4.60 1.47 0.80
CA GLY A 134 -3.34 1.78 0.13
C GLY A 134 -2.10 1.57 0.94
N TRP A 135 -1.08 2.35 0.61
CA TRP A 135 0.28 2.20 1.07
C TRP A 135 0.82 3.51 1.60
N ASP A 136 1.79 3.37 2.51
CA ASP A 136 2.65 4.42 3.02
C ASP A 136 1.87 5.45 3.86
N LEU A 137 2.04 5.40 5.19
CA LEU A 137 1.43 6.36 6.11
C LEU A 137 2.08 7.73 5.96
N SER A 138 1.23 8.75 5.98
CA SER A 138 1.55 10.15 6.17
C SER A 138 0.54 10.78 7.13
N SER A 139 0.75 12.02 7.58
CA SER A 139 -0.22 12.72 8.44
C SER A 139 -1.63 12.79 7.81
N GLN A 140 -1.72 12.88 6.48
CA GLN A 140 -2.99 12.87 5.76
C GLN A 140 -3.62 11.47 5.74
N ALA A 141 -2.83 10.40 5.59
CA ALA A 141 -3.32 9.03 5.69
C ALA A 141 -3.81 8.70 7.11
N VAL A 142 -3.12 9.20 8.15
CA VAL A 142 -3.53 9.10 9.56
C VAL A 142 -4.90 9.76 9.77
N GLN A 143 -5.10 10.96 9.23
CA GLN A 143 -6.40 11.64 9.29
C GLN A 143 -7.50 10.85 8.57
N GLY A 144 -7.21 10.30 7.39
CA GLY A 144 -8.16 9.46 6.65
C GLY A 144 -8.53 8.17 7.38
N LEU A 145 -7.60 7.57 8.12
CA LEU A 145 -7.89 6.41 8.99
C LEU A 145 -8.76 6.83 10.19
N ASP A 146 -8.61 8.05 10.69
CA ASP A 146 -9.40 8.58 11.80
C ASP A 146 -10.84 8.89 11.42
N ASP A 147 -11.05 9.57 10.30
CA ASP A 147 -12.39 9.90 9.78
C ASP A 147 -13.08 8.72 9.09
N GLY A 148 -12.33 7.66 8.75
CA GLY A 148 -12.83 6.43 8.16
C GLY A 148 -12.91 6.45 6.64
N SER A 149 -12.43 7.50 5.96
CA SER A 149 -12.28 7.54 4.50
C SER A 149 -11.23 6.55 4.00
N VAL A 150 -10.19 6.29 4.80
CA VAL A 150 -9.18 5.25 4.59
C VAL A 150 -9.46 4.08 5.52
N ALA A 151 -9.54 2.87 4.97
CA ALA A 151 -9.83 1.65 5.74
C ALA A 151 -8.56 0.98 6.27
N VAL A 152 -7.49 1.00 5.48
CA VAL A 152 -6.21 0.36 5.82
C VAL A 152 -5.07 0.94 4.99
N VAL A 153 -3.90 1.01 5.60
CA VAL A 153 -2.64 1.41 4.95
C VAL A 153 -1.57 0.36 5.23
N VAL A 154 -0.87 -0.10 4.21
CA VAL A 154 0.36 -0.89 4.38
C VAL A 154 1.48 0.04 4.84
N GLN A 155 2.02 -0.20 6.02
CA GLN A 155 3.16 0.54 6.55
C GLN A 155 4.40 -0.34 6.63
N GLN A 156 5.49 0.17 6.07
CA GLN A 156 6.81 -0.46 6.13
C GLN A 156 7.52 -0.11 7.44
N ASN A 157 8.37 -1.01 7.95
CA ASN A 157 9.16 -0.77 9.16
C ASN A 157 10.60 -0.36 8.82
N THR A 158 10.77 0.92 8.45
CA THR A 158 12.07 1.48 8.06
C THR A 158 13.11 1.46 9.19
N GLN A 159 12.69 1.60 10.45
CA GLN A 159 13.57 1.46 11.60
C GLN A 159 14.14 0.04 11.71
N ALA A 160 13.30 -0.99 11.57
CA ALA A 160 13.73 -2.38 11.57
C ALA A 160 14.63 -2.71 10.37
N MET A 161 14.36 -2.12 9.18
CA MET A 161 15.26 -2.25 8.03
C MET A 161 16.65 -1.66 8.33
N GLY A 162 16.71 -0.44 8.85
CA GLY A 162 17.97 0.21 9.20
C GLY A 162 18.75 -0.56 10.26
N LYS A 163 18.07 -1.01 11.33
CA LYS A 163 18.67 -1.86 12.37
C LYS A 163 19.24 -3.15 11.78
N THR A 164 18.43 -3.88 11.00
CA THR A 164 18.84 -5.15 10.39
C THR A 164 20.04 -4.96 9.47
N ALA A 165 20.08 -3.88 8.70
CA ALA A 165 21.20 -3.59 7.82
C ALA A 165 22.51 -3.33 8.58
N VAL A 166 22.45 -2.57 9.69
CA VAL A 166 23.62 -2.33 10.55
C VAL A 166 24.08 -3.63 11.21
N GLU A 167 23.15 -4.43 11.75
CA GLU A 167 23.47 -5.74 12.34
C GLU A 167 24.12 -6.68 11.31
N SER A 168 23.61 -6.71 10.09
CA SER A 168 24.18 -7.48 8.98
C SER A 168 25.57 -6.99 8.59
N ALA A 169 25.81 -5.68 8.54
CA ALA A 169 27.13 -5.13 8.27
C ALA A 169 28.15 -5.51 9.36
N LEU A 170 27.77 -5.40 10.64
CA LEU A 170 28.62 -5.80 11.77
C LEU A 170 28.93 -7.30 11.78
N ALA A 171 27.94 -8.14 11.45
CA ALA A 171 28.12 -9.58 11.34
C ALA A 171 29.13 -9.94 10.24
N LEU A 172 29.02 -9.32 9.06
CA LEU A 172 29.96 -9.51 7.95
C LEU A 172 31.39 -9.05 8.32
N LEU A 173 31.53 -7.90 8.99
CA LEU A 173 32.83 -7.41 9.49
C LEU A 173 33.45 -8.35 10.53
N SER A 174 32.62 -9.10 11.24
CA SER A 174 33.06 -10.11 12.22
C SER A 174 33.33 -11.48 11.59
N GLY A 175 33.34 -11.59 10.25
CA GLY A 175 33.55 -12.84 9.53
C GLY A 175 32.38 -13.82 9.56
N LYS A 176 31.18 -13.39 9.99
CA LYS A 176 29.97 -14.23 9.99
C LYS A 176 29.28 -14.19 8.63
N THR A 177 28.56 -15.25 8.31
CA THR A 177 27.66 -15.30 7.14
C THR A 177 26.31 -14.69 7.47
N VAL A 178 25.71 -14.00 6.51
CA VAL A 178 24.38 -13.38 6.61
C VAL A 178 23.56 -13.76 5.38
N ALA A 179 22.25 -13.91 5.54
CA ALA A 179 21.35 -14.15 4.41
C ALA A 179 21.43 -13.00 3.40
N ARG A 180 21.53 -13.34 2.10
CA ARG A 180 21.62 -12.34 1.03
C ARG A 180 20.38 -11.46 0.96
N GLU A 181 19.20 -12.03 1.16
CA GLU A 181 17.92 -11.30 1.12
C GLU A 181 17.27 -11.33 2.51
N GLN A 182 16.93 -10.16 3.03
CA GLN A 182 16.31 -9.99 4.33
C GLN A 182 15.07 -9.12 4.18
N SER A 183 13.91 -9.78 4.08
CA SER A 183 12.61 -9.12 3.99
C SER A 183 12.10 -8.76 5.38
N ILE A 184 11.81 -7.49 5.60
CA ILE A 184 11.23 -6.97 6.84
C ILE A 184 9.71 -6.98 6.69
N PRO A 185 8.97 -7.60 7.63
CA PRO A 185 7.51 -7.61 7.59
C PRO A 185 6.91 -6.20 7.59
N VAL A 186 5.82 -6.04 6.85
CA VAL A 186 4.98 -4.84 6.88
C VAL A 186 3.90 -4.96 7.95
N THR A 187 3.24 -3.84 8.27
CA THR A 187 2.05 -3.82 9.11
C THR A 187 0.86 -3.27 8.32
N LEU A 188 -0.29 -3.93 8.41
CA LEU A 188 -1.55 -3.35 7.97
C LEU A 188 -2.08 -2.43 9.08
N VAL A 189 -2.00 -1.13 8.85
CA VAL A 189 -2.44 -0.11 9.80
C VAL A 189 -3.89 0.25 9.52
N THR A 190 -4.70 0.12 10.55
CA THR A 190 -6.13 0.45 10.56
C THR A 190 -6.39 1.40 11.74
N LYS A 191 -7.60 1.94 11.86
CA LYS A 191 -7.99 2.74 13.02
C LYS A 191 -7.72 2.03 14.37
N ALA A 192 -7.77 0.69 14.40
CA ALA A 192 -7.60 -0.10 15.61
C ALA A 192 -6.17 -0.09 16.17
N ASN A 193 -5.15 -0.02 15.32
CA ASN A 193 -3.73 -0.01 15.74
C ASN A 193 -3.01 1.31 15.43
N LEU A 194 -3.73 2.32 14.90
CA LEU A 194 -3.19 3.64 14.55
C LEU A 194 -2.51 4.36 15.71
N ALA A 195 -2.94 4.13 16.94
CA ALA A 195 -2.40 4.79 18.13
C ALA A 195 -0.86 4.65 18.26
N ALA A 196 -0.30 3.51 17.83
CA ALA A 196 1.14 3.26 17.87
C ALA A 196 1.94 4.15 16.91
N TYR A 197 1.32 4.62 15.82
CA TYR A 197 1.98 5.38 14.76
C TYR A 197 1.81 6.89 14.89
N ARG A 198 0.88 7.36 15.73
CA ARG A 198 0.56 8.80 15.83
C ARG A 198 1.77 9.67 16.15
N ALA A 199 2.66 9.20 17.00
CA ALA A 199 3.84 9.97 17.41
C ALA A 199 4.82 10.24 16.25
N GLU A 200 4.78 9.43 15.20
CA GLU A 200 5.64 9.56 14.02
C GLU A 200 5.15 10.65 13.05
N PHE A 201 3.88 11.07 13.15
CA PHE A 201 3.20 11.97 12.20
C PHE A 201 2.58 13.22 12.84
N LYS A 202 3.06 13.59 14.04
CA LYS A 202 2.69 14.82 14.75
C LYS A 202 3.39 16.06 14.22
#